data_AF-G0EQQ2-F1
#
_entry.id   AF-G0EQQ2-F1
#
_cell.length_a   1.000
_cell.length_b   1.000
_cell.length_c   1.000
_cell.angle_alpha   90.00
_cell.angle_beta   90.00
_cell.angle_gamma   90.00
#
_symmetry.space_group_name_H-M   'P 1'
#
loop_
_entity.id
_entity.type
_entity.pdbx_description
1 polymer ?
#
loop_
_entity_poly.entity_id
_entity_poly.type
_entity_poly.pdbx_seq_one_letter_code
_entity_poly.pdbx_strand_id
1 'polypeptide(L)'
;MSNKLDDDNNISSLSSKEYYKNEYNNLRILLFEYDKAILSVQNHKSYTLNTGQTTQTVTRHNLSELIEAKKDILNQMRELEMHLGIGKPSVIHVNPSW
;
A
#
# COMPACT_ATOMS: atom_id res chain seq x y z
N MET A 1 38.74 27.48 -21.68
CA MET A 1 38.53 26.03 -21.48
C MET A 1 37.31 25.85 -20.60
N SER A 2 36.14 25.70 -21.22
CA SER A 2 34.89 25.41 -20.52
C SER A 2 34.75 23.90 -20.43
N ASN A 3 34.86 23.33 -19.24
CA ASN A 3 34.38 21.97 -18.99
C ASN A 3 33.04 22.07 -18.27
N LYS A 4 32.06 21.45 -18.94
CA LYS A 4 30.64 21.38 -18.61
C LYS A 4 30.43 20.80 -17.22
N LEU A 5 29.48 21.40 -16.52
CA LEU A 5 28.77 20.85 -15.37
C LEU A 5 27.96 19.64 -15.87
N ASP A 6 28.56 18.45 -15.82
CA ASP A 6 27.86 17.19 -16.01
C ASP A 6 27.59 16.59 -14.62
N ASP A 7 26.63 17.13 -13.84
CA ASP A 7 26.07 16.35 -12.71
C ASP A 7 24.73 16.84 -12.11
N ASP A 8 24.04 17.81 -12.70
CA ASP A 8 22.78 18.34 -12.10
C ASP A 8 21.51 17.56 -12.52
N ASN A 9 21.64 16.45 -13.25
CA ASN A 9 20.48 15.71 -13.79
C ASN A 9 20.12 14.43 -13.04
N ASN A 10 20.77 14.11 -11.91
CA ASN A 10 20.55 12.84 -11.20
C ASN A 10 19.91 12.96 -9.80
N ILE A 11 19.40 14.14 -9.42
CA ILE A 11 18.76 14.34 -8.10
C ILE A 11 17.27 13.97 -8.13
N SER A 12 16.59 14.08 -9.29
CA SER A 12 15.13 13.86 -9.39
C SER A 12 14.70 12.38 -9.44
N SER A 13 15.59 11.48 -9.89
CA SER A 13 15.26 10.05 -10.03
C SER A 13 15.44 9.27 -8.71
N LEU A 14 16.45 9.65 -7.92
CA LEU A 14 16.68 9.12 -6.56
C LEU A 14 15.50 9.47 -5.64
N SER A 15 14.98 10.71 -5.68
CA SER A 15 13.86 11.12 -4.82
C SER A 15 12.54 10.40 -5.13
N SER A 16 12.28 10.10 -6.41
CA SER A 16 11.01 9.49 -6.83
C SER A 16 10.96 8.00 -6.49
N LYS A 17 12.07 7.27 -6.73
CA LYS A 17 12.14 5.84 -6.40
C LYS A 17 12.14 5.59 -4.90
N GLU A 18 12.86 6.40 -4.13
CA GLU A 18 12.86 6.31 -2.66
C GLU A 18 11.48 6.67 -2.10
N TYR A 19 10.81 7.69 -2.65
CA TYR A 19 9.44 8.03 -2.30
C TYR A 19 8.49 6.83 -2.48
N TYR A 20 8.46 6.22 -3.67
CA TYR A 20 7.58 5.07 -3.91
C TYR A 20 7.90 3.87 -3.01
N LYS A 21 9.18 3.65 -2.70
CA LYS A 21 9.60 2.57 -1.79
C LYS A 21 9.12 2.83 -0.36
N ASN A 22 9.24 4.07 0.11
CA ASN A 22 8.76 4.47 1.43
C ASN A 22 7.24 4.34 1.53
N GLU A 23 6.52 4.84 0.51
CA GLU A 23 5.07 4.74 0.47
C GLU A 23 4.60 3.28 0.44
N TYR A 24 5.25 2.43 -0.36
CA TYR A 24 4.97 1.00 -0.40
C TYR A 24 5.17 0.34 0.97
N ASN A 25 6.23 0.69 1.70
CA ASN A 25 6.47 0.17 3.05
C ASN A 25 5.44 0.68 4.06
N ASN A 26 5.02 1.94 3.98
CA ASN A 26 3.97 2.50 4.83
C ASN A 26 2.65 1.75 4.63
N LEU A 27 2.26 1.51 3.37
CA LEU A 27 1.05 0.74 3.05
C LEU A 27 1.13 -0.69 3.54
N ARG A 28 2.31 -1.33 3.55
CA ARG A 28 2.48 -2.68 4.15
C ARG A 28 2.22 -2.69 5.65
N ILE A 29 2.71 -1.67 6.37
CA ILE A 29 2.47 -1.53 7.81
C ILE A 29 0.97 -1.29 8.06
N LEU A 30 0.36 -0.42 7.26
CA LEU A 30 -1.07 -0.12 7.34
C LEU A 30 -1.92 -1.36 7.06
N LEU A 31 -1.60 -2.11 6.01
CA LEU A 31 -2.27 -3.36 5.65
C LEU A 31 -2.25 -4.35 6.82
N PHE A 32 -1.09 -4.51 7.47
CA PHE A 32 -0.95 -5.39 8.63
C PHE A 32 -1.83 -4.92 9.80
N GLU A 33 -1.97 -3.62 10.01
CA GLU A 33 -2.87 -3.09 11.02
C GLU A 33 -4.34 -3.41 10.71
N TYR A 34 -4.77 -3.23 9.45
CA TYR A 34 -6.13 -3.56 9.02
C TYR A 34 -6.42 -5.05 9.13
N ASP A 35 -5.45 -5.92 8.83
CA ASP A 35 -5.60 -7.37 9.02
C ASP A 35 -5.83 -7.74 10.49
N LYS A 36 -5.07 -7.13 11.41
CA LYS A 36 -5.30 -7.30 12.86
C LYS A 36 -6.68 -6.79 13.26
N ALA A 37 -7.09 -5.64 12.76
CA ALA A 37 -8.40 -5.08 13.06
C ALA A 37 -9.53 -5.99 12.60
N ILE A 38 -9.50 -6.46 11.34
CA ILE A 38 -10.47 -7.40 10.77
C ILE A 38 -10.54 -8.68 11.61
N LEU A 39 -9.39 -9.32 11.87
CA LEU A 39 -9.34 -10.55 12.65
C LEU A 39 -9.86 -10.33 14.07
N SER A 40 -9.51 -9.20 14.68
CA SER A 40 -9.92 -8.87 16.03
C SER A 40 -11.41 -8.61 16.12
N VAL A 41 -12.00 -7.79 15.24
CA VAL A 41 -13.45 -7.52 15.30
C VAL A 41 -14.29 -8.74 14.89
N GLN A 42 -13.78 -9.62 14.02
CA GLN A 42 -14.45 -10.88 13.70
C GLN A 42 -14.58 -11.80 14.93
N ASN A 43 -13.55 -11.86 15.78
CA ASN A 43 -13.50 -12.76 16.94
C ASN A 43 -13.94 -12.10 18.26
N HIS A 44 -13.74 -10.79 18.40
CA HIS A 44 -13.96 -10.00 19.63
C HIS A 44 -14.96 -8.85 19.41
N LYS A 45 -15.14 -7.99 20.42
CA LYS A 45 -16.08 -6.86 20.38
C LYS A 45 -15.53 -5.63 19.64
N SER A 46 -14.25 -5.32 19.80
CA SER A 46 -13.64 -4.10 19.27
C SER A 46 -12.12 -4.21 19.16
N TYR A 47 -11.53 -3.37 18.32
CA TYR A 47 -10.09 -3.21 18.15
C TYR A 47 -9.73 -1.73 18.04
N THR A 48 -8.58 -1.32 18.57
CA THR A 48 -8.06 0.05 18.37
C THR A 48 -7.14 0.04 17.17
N LEU A 49 -7.67 0.49 16.03
CA LEU A 49 -6.92 0.65 14.79
C LEU A 49 -5.97 1.84 14.90
N ASN A 50 -4.68 1.61 14.66
CA ASN A 50 -3.67 2.67 14.60
C ASN A 50 -3.07 2.78 13.19
N THR A 51 -3.43 3.83 12.46
CA THR A 51 -2.95 4.08 11.09
C THR A 51 -1.59 4.78 11.04
N GLY A 52 -0.96 5.04 12.19
CA GLY A 52 0.25 5.85 12.34
C GLY A 52 -0.01 7.36 12.34
N GLN A 53 -1.12 7.81 11.75
CA GLN A 53 -1.59 9.21 11.80
C GLN A 53 -2.75 9.39 12.78
N THR A 54 -3.63 8.40 12.86
CA THR A 54 -4.84 8.44 13.68
C THR A 54 -5.03 7.13 14.41
N THR A 55 -5.72 7.22 15.55
CA THR A 55 -6.22 6.06 16.29
C THR A 55 -7.74 6.11 16.30
N GLN A 56 -8.38 4.97 16.04
CA GLN A 56 -9.83 4.84 16.11
C GLN A 56 -10.22 3.49 16.66
N THR A 57 -11.29 3.43 17.46
CA THR A 57 -11.86 2.16 17.90
C THR A 57 -12.86 1.68 16.86
N VAL A 58 -12.60 0.49 16.31
CA VAL A 58 -13.46 -0.18 15.34
C VAL A 58 -14.14 -1.39 15.98
N THR A 59 -15.34 -1.72 15.49
CA THR A 59 -16.18 -2.82 15.98
C THR A 59 -16.62 -3.71 14.83
N ARG A 60 -17.40 -4.75 15.13
CA ARG A 60 -18.01 -5.62 14.09
C ARG A 60 -18.80 -4.85 13.04
N HIS A 61 -19.43 -3.74 13.41
CA HIS A 61 -20.19 -2.91 12.48
C HIS A 61 -19.31 -2.28 11.40
N ASN A 62 -18.02 -2.09 11.68
CA ASN A 62 -17.05 -1.53 10.75
C ASN A 62 -16.42 -2.58 9.83
N LEU A 63 -16.79 -3.87 9.93
CA LEU A 63 -16.12 -4.94 9.20
C LEU A 63 -16.15 -4.73 7.68
N SER A 64 -17.27 -4.28 7.14
CA SER A 64 -17.38 -3.98 5.71
C SER A 64 -16.43 -2.86 5.29
N GLU A 65 -16.37 -1.79 6.07
CA GLU A 65 -15.49 -0.63 5.81
C GLU A 65 -14.01 -1.05 5.89
N LEU A 66 -13.66 -1.88 6.87
CA LEU A 66 -12.29 -2.41 7.02
C LEU A 66 -11.88 -3.30 5.83
N ILE A 67 -12.80 -4.12 5.31
CA ILE A 67 -12.53 -4.97 4.14
C ILE A 67 -12.34 -4.13 2.87
N GLU A 68 -13.16 -3.11 2.66
CA GLU A 68 -12.99 -2.20 1.52
C GLU A 68 -11.69 -1.40 1.62
N ALA A 69 -11.38 -0.82 2.78
CA ALA A 69 -10.10 -0.13 3.00
C ALA A 69 -8.89 -1.04 2.76
N LYS A 70 -8.98 -2.32 3.16
CA LYS A 70 -7.95 -3.32 2.85
C LYS A 70 -7.78 -3.51 1.33
N LYS A 71 -8.86 -3.59 0.56
CA LYS A 71 -8.78 -3.72 -0.90
C LYS A 71 -8.14 -2.49 -1.53
N ASP A 72 -8.49 -1.30 -1.06
CA ASP A 72 -7.91 -0.04 -1.56
C ASP A 72 -6.40 0.03 -1.29
N ILE A 73 -5.96 -0.36 -0.09
CA ILE A 73 -4.53 -0.45 0.24
C ILE A 73 -3.81 -1.42 -0.70
N LEU A 74 -4.39 -2.60 -0.96
CA LEU A 74 -3.81 -3.58 -1.87
C LEU A 74 -3.72 -3.06 -3.32
N ASN A 75 -4.73 -2.31 -3.78
CA ASN A 75 -4.72 -1.69 -5.10
C ASN A 75 -3.61 -0.62 -5.20
N GLN A 76 -3.50 0.26 -4.19
CA GLN A 76 -2.44 1.28 -4.14
C GLN A 76 -1.04 0.63 -4.08
N MET A 77 -0.88 -0.43 -3.29
CA MET A 77 0.37 -1.19 -3.26
C MET A 77 0.71 -1.76 -4.64
N ARG A 78 -0.26 -2.32 -5.36
CA ARG A 78 -0.05 -2.84 -6.71
C ARG A 78 0.38 -1.75 -7.70
N GLU A 79 -0.20 -0.55 -7.60
CA GLU A 79 0.23 0.59 -8.41
C GLU A 79 1.69 0.96 -8.13
N LEU A 80 2.08 1.02 -6.85
CA LEU A 80 3.46 1.28 -6.45
C LEU A 80 4.43 0.17 -6.90
N GLU A 81 4.01 -1.09 -6.84
CA GLU A 81 4.81 -2.22 -7.33
C GLU A 81 5.12 -2.11 -8.83
N MET A 82 4.17 -1.60 -9.63
CA MET A 82 4.40 -1.31 -11.05
C MET A 82 5.43 -0.19 -11.24
N HIS A 83 5.35 0.90 -10.46
CA HIS A 83 6.32 2.00 -10.51
C HIS A 83 7.72 1.57 -10.05
N LEU A 84 7.80 0.68 -9.07
CA LEU A 84 9.05 0.15 -8.53
C LEU A 84 9.66 -0.98 -9.38
N GLY A 85 8.92 -1.50 -10.38
CA GLY A 85 9.36 -2.62 -11.21
C GLY A 85 9.46 -3.95 -10.46
N ILE A 86 8.79 -4.08 -9.32
CA ILE A 86 8.77 -5.31 -8.49
C ILE A 86 7.48 -6.11 -8.65
N GLY A 87 6.43 -5.50 -9.24
CA GLY A 87 5.15 -6.13 -9.47
C GLY A 87 5.24 -7.19 -10.58
N LYS A 88 4.64 -8.35 -10.34
CA LYS A 88 4.39 -9.32 -11.42
C LYS A 88 3.15 -8.87 -12.19
N PRO A 89 3.18 -8.80 -13.53
CA PRO A 89 1.96 -8.58 -14.30
C PRO A 89 0.98 -9.69 -13.93
N SER A 90 -0.19 -9.32 -13.40
CA SER A 90 -1.21 -10.30 -13.11
C SER A 90 -1.72 -10.86 -14.43
N VAL A 91 -1.46 -12.15 -14.66
CA VAL A 91 -2.11 -12.88 -15.74
C VAL A 91 -3.57 -13.00 -15.36
N ILE A 92 -4.43 -12.24 -16.05
CA ILE A 92 -5.87 -12.47 -15.98
C ILE A 92 -6.10 -13.82 -16.67
N HIS A 93 -6.33 -14.88 -15.89
CA HIS A 93 -6.87 -16.12 -16.44
C HIS A 93 -8.33 -15.85 -16.80
N VAL A 94 -8.56 -15.50 -18.07
CA VAL A 94 -9.91 -15.52 -18.64
C VAL A 94 -10.23 -16.99 -18.89
N ASN A 95 -11.07 -17.61 -18.05
CA ASN A 95 -11.61 -18.92 -18.37
C ASN A 95 -12.63 -18.75 -19.51
N PRO A 96 -12.39 -19.28 -20.71
CA PRO A 96 -13.41 -19.27 -21.75
C PRO A 96 -14.54 -20.20 -21.30
N SER A 97 -15.70 -19.61 -20.99
CA SER A 97 -16.95 -20.36 -20.81
C SER A 97 -17.43 -20.77 -22.20
N TRP A 98 -17.15 -22.01 -22.60
CA TRP A 98 -17.71 -22.67 -23.78
C TRP A 98 -18.53 -23.86 -23.32
#